data_AF-A0A356E2L0-F1
#
_entry.id   AF-A0A356E2L0-F1
#
_cell.length_a   1.000
_cell.length_b   1.000
_cell.length_c   1.000
_cell.angle_alpha   90.00
_cell.angle_beta   90.00
_cell.angle_gamma   90.00
#
_symmetry.space_group_name_H-M   'P 1'
#
loop_
_entity.id
_entity.type
_entity.pdbx_description
1 polymer ?
#
loop_
_entity_poly.entity_id
_entity_poly.type
_entity_poly.pdbx_seq_one_letter_code
_entity_poly.pdbx_strand_id
1 'polypeptide(L)'
;MKLTDTTKIREKRGVNVQKLLAPLALVIVYAFFAVFGRNFFSYTTLVNILDSSYYIGFIAIGVTFVIITGGIDLSCGTVMMAATIIGGTAYKTWGWPMWLSLLLILLVSTSFGLFNGILVSRLKLPPFIATLGTMMISLGTGS
;
A
#
# COMPACT_ATOMS: atom_id res chain seq x y z
N MET A 1 0.18 -21.56 58.68
CA MET A 1 -0.91 -21.49 57.67
C MET A 1 -0.25 -21.23 56.33
N LYS A 2 -0.40 -22.18 55.39
CA LYS A 2 0.45 -22.37 54.21
C LYS A 2 0.15 -21.38 53.08
N LEU A 3 1.24 -20.85 52.51
CA LEU A 3 1.52 -20.61 51.08
C LEU A 3 0.56 -19.71 50.30
N THR A 4 0.92 -18.43 50.28
CA THR A 4 0.71 -17.52 49.14
C THR A 4 1.50 -18.05 47.94
N ASP A 5 0.91 -18.98 47.18
CA ASP A 5 1.57 -19.59 46.03
C ASP A 5 1.43 -18.70 44.79
N THR A 6 2.54 -18.05 44.49
CA THR A 6 2.83 -17.19 43.36
C THR A 6 2.81 -17.94 42.03
N THR A 7 1.66 -18.34 41.54
CA THR A 7 1.53 -18.86 40.16
C THR A 7 1.09 -17.75 39.20
N LYS A 8 2.02 -16.82 38.96
CA LYS A 8 2.08 -16.09 37.67
C LYS A 8 2.28 -17.15 36.59
N ILE A 9 1.19 -17.66 36.01
CA ILE A 9 1.25 -18.49 34.82
C ILE A 9 1.84 -17.61 33.73
N ARG A 10 3.10 -17.91 33.44
CA ARG A 10 3.94 -17.27 32.44
C ARG A 10 3.30 -17.56 31.09
N GLU A 11 2.55 -16.59 30.57
CA GLU A 11 2.01 -16.61 29.22
C GLU A 11 3.21 -16.72 28.25
N LYS A 12 3.56 -17.94 27.86
CA LYS A 12 4.51 -18.15 26.76
C LYS A 12 3.84 -17.54 25.53
N ARG A 13 4.24 -16.33 25.16
CA ARG A 13 4.03 -15.78 23.81
C ARG A 13 4.69 -16.75 22.83
N GLY A 14 3.96 -17.79 22.43
CA GLY A 14 4.33 -18.61 21.29
C GLY A 14 4.49 -17.67 20.11
N VAL A 15 5.59 -17.82 19.37
CA VAL A 15 5.75 -17.12 18.10
C VAL A 15 4.53 -17.47 17.28
N ASN A 16 3.67 -16.49 16.99
CA ASN A 16 2.48 -16.69 16.18
C ASN A 16 2.96 -17.19 14.83
N VAL A 17 2.81 -18.49 14.56
CA VAL A 17 3.32 -19.13 13.33
C VAL A 17 2.86 -18.33 12.10
N GLN A 18 1.64 -17.80 12.13
CA GLN A 18 1.08 -16.90 11.12
C GLN A 18 1.95 -15.66 10.82
N LYS A 19 2.58 -15.04 11.82
CA LYS A 19 3.48 -13.89 11.62
C LYS A 19 4.80 -14.29 10.98
N LEU A 20 5.20 -15.56 11.11
CA LEU A 20 6.41 -16.09 10.51
C LEU A 20 6.16 -16.66 9.09
N LEU A 21 4.93 -17.01 8.76
CA LEU A 21 4.58 -17.60 7.45
C LEU A 21 4.96 -16.68 6.28
N ALA A 22 4.61 -15.39 6.33
CA ALA A 22 4.90 -14.46 5.24
C ALA A 22 6.41 -14.25 4.98
N PRO A 23 7.25 -13.91 5.98
CA PRO A 23 8.69 -13.79 5.74
C PRO A 23 9.33 -15.14 5.39
N LEU A 24 8.85 -16.25 5.94
CA LEU A 24 9.34 -17.58 5.58
C LEU A 24 9.01 -17.94 4.13
N ALA A 25 7.79 -17.66 3.68
CA ALA A 25 7.37 -17.84 2.29
C ALA A 25 8.23 -17.00 1.33
N LEU A 26 8.54 -15.75 1.70
CA LEU A 26 9.45 -14.90 0.94
C LEU A 26 10.83 -15.52 0.79
N VAL A 27 11.42 -16.02 1.89
CA VAL A 27 12.74 -16.68 1.87
C VAL A 27 12.72 -17.93 0.99
N ILE A 28 11.67 -18.76 1.10
CA ILE A 28 11.53 -19.99 0.29
C ILE A 28 11.43 -19.65 -1.20
N VAL A 29 10.57 -18.70 -1.57
CA VAL A 29 10.39 -18.27 -2.97
C VAL A 29 11.68 -17.66 -3.51
N TYR A 30 12.37 -16.83 -2.72
CA TYR A 30 13.66 -16.26 -3.09
C TYR A 30 14.71 -17.34 -3.35
N ALA A 31 14.86 -18.31 -2.43
CA ALA A 31 15.81 -19.41 -2.58
C ALA A 31 15.48 -20.30 -3.80
N PHE A 32 14.20 -20.55 -4.05
CA PHE A 32 13.75 -21.29 -5.24
C PHE A 32 14.19 -20.59 -6.52
N PHE A 33 13.89 -19.31 -6.69
CA PHE A 33 14.30 -18.57 -7.89
C PHE A 33 15.81 -18.32 -7.96
N ALA A 34 16.51 -18.25 -6.83
CA ALA A 34 17.96 -18.17 -6.80
C ALA A 34 18.65 -19.41 -7.39
N VAL A 35 18.09 -20.60 -7.15
CA VAL A 35 18.67 -21.87 -7.64
C VAL A 35 18.18 -22.21 -9.05
N PHE A 36 16.88 -22.04 -9.33
CA PHE A 36 16.25 -22.51 -10.56
C PHE A 36 16.04 -21.40 -11.61
N GLY A 37 16.13 -20.13 -11.23
CA GLY A 37 15.86 -18.99 -12.09
C GLY A 37 17.03 -18.67 -13.03
N ARG A 38 16.80 -18.82 -14.34
CA ARG A 38 17.70 -18.29 -15.37
C ARG A 38 17.72 -16.77 -15.27
N ASN A 39 18.89 -16.18 -15.00
CA ASN A 39 19.11 -14.74 -14.82
C ASN A 39 18.52 -14.11 -13.55
N PHE A 40 18.24 -14.88 -12.50
CA PHE A 40 17.70 -14.30 -11.25
C PHE A 40 18.64 -13.26 -10.63
N PHE A 41 19.95 -13.51 -10.65
CA PHE A 41 20.98 -12.59 -10.17
C PHE A 41 21.40 -11.51 -11.19
N SER A 42 20.70 -11.40 -12.33
CA SER A 42 20.97 -10.32 -13.28
C SER A 42 20.61 -8.96 -12.68
N TYR A 43 21.41 -7.94 -13.00
CA TYR A 43 21.13 -6.55 -12.65
C TYR A 43 19.71 -6.13 -13.10
N THR A 44 19.30 -6.54 -14.30
CA THR A 44 17.97 -6.23 -14.84
C THR A 44 16.84 -6.82 -13.98
N THR A 45 16.99 -8.09 -13.57
CA THR A 45 15.99 -8.76 -12.72
C THR A 45 15.91 -8.07 -11.35
N LEU A 46 17.06 -7.72 -10.77
CA LEU A 46 17.12 -7.01 -9.50
C LEU A 46 16.42 -5.64 -9.59
N VAL A 47 16.75 -4.84 -10.62
CA VAL A 47 16.11 -3.54 -10.84
C VAL A 47 14.61 -3.69 -11.03
N ASN A 48 14.14 -4.64 -11.84
CA ASN A 48 12.71 -4.87 -12.06
C ASN A 48 11.95 -5.24 -10.76
N ILE A 49 12.57 -6.05 -9.89
CA ILE A 49 12.00 -6.40 -8.58
C ILE A 49 11.91 -5.16 -7.69
N LEU A 50 12.96 -4.34 -7.64
CA LEU A 50 12.97 -3.10 -6.87
C LEU A 50 11.95 -2.09 -7.42
N ASP A 51 11.85 -1.96 -8.75
CA ASP A 51 10.88 -1.11 -9.44
C ASP A 51 9.43 -1.56 -9.18
N SER A 52 9.18 -2.86 -9.06
CA SER A 52 7.84 -3.36 -8.69
C SER A 52 7.54 -3.20 -7.19
N SER A 53 8.56 -3.04 -6.35
CA SER A 53 8.40 -2.99 -4.90
C SER A 53 8.36 -1.57 -4.34
N TYR A 54 9.08 -0.62 -4.94
CA TYR A 54 9.21 0.74 -4.38
C TYR A 54 7.84 1.42 -4.29
N TYR A 55 7.01 1.34 -5.33
CA TYR A 55 5.74 2.07 -5.36
C TYR A 55 4.77 1.57 -4.27
N ILE A 56 4.72 0.25 -4.03
CA ILE A 56 3.93 -0.34 -2.94
C ILE A 56 4.48 0.12 -1.59
N GLY A 57 5.81 0.16 -1.43
CA GLY A 57 6.46 0.67 -0.22
C GLY A 57 6.10 2.13 0.08
N PHE A 58 6.12 3.00 -0.92
CA PHE A 58 5.74 4.41 -0.76
C PHE A 58 4.27 4.57 -0.39
N ILE A 59 3.36 3.82 -1.02
CA ILE A 59 1.94 3.84 -0.67
C ILE A 59 1.75 3.36 0.78
N ALA A 60 2.44 2.29 1.18
CA ALA A 60 2.34 1.74 2.52
C ALA A 60 2.69 2.77 3.60
N ILE A 61 3.72 3.60 3.37
CA ILE A 61 4.07 4.72 4.27
C ILE A 61 2.88 5.68 4.44
N GLY A 62 2.21 6.07 3.36
CA GLY A 62 1.02 6.92 3.42
C GLY A 62 -0.16 6.26 4.15
N VAL A 63 -0.43 4.99 3.84
CA VAL A 63 -1.51 4.22 4.46
C VAL A 63 -1.29 3.98 5.95
N THR A 64 -0.03 4.01 6.45
CA THR A 64 0.22 3.93 7.91
C THR A 64 -0.52 5.01 8.69
N PHE A 65 -0.61 6.24 8.18
CA PHE A 65 -1.35 7.31 8.83
C PHE A 65 -2.85 6.99 8.92
N VAL A 66 -3.42 6.40 7.86
CA VAL A 66 -4.82 5.97 7.85
C VAL A 66 -5.05 4.86 8.88
N ILE A 67 -4.17 3.86 8.94
CA ILE A 67 -4.29 2.74 9.89
C ILE A 67 -4.15 3.22 11.33
N ILE A 68 -3.22 4.15 11.62
CA ILE A 68 -3.03 4.71 12.97
C ILE A 68 -4.30 5.45 13.44
N THR A 69 -5.05 6.08 12.53
CA THR A 69 -6.35 6.70 12.85
C THR A 69 -7.49 5.68 13.03
N GLY A 70 -7.22 4.38 12.91
CA GLY A 70 -8.22 3.30 12.99
C GLY A 70 -9.03 3.10 11.70
N GLY A 71 -8.60 3.71 10.60
CA GLY A 71 -9.24 3.60 9.29
C GLY A 71 -8.64 2.53 8.38
N ILE A 72 -9.26 2.36 7.21
CA ILE A 72 -8.76 1.52 6.12
C ILE A 72 -8.89 2.33 4.83
N ASP A 73 -7.86 2.32 3.98
CA ASP A 73 -7.90 2.94 2.65
C ASP A 73 -7.82 1.90 1.54
N LEU A 74 -8.97 1.67 0.88
CA LEU A 74 -9.05 0.80 -0.30
C LEU A 74 -8.77 1.54 -1.60
N SER A 75 -8.81 2.88 -1.60
CA SER A 75 -8.73 3.70 -2.81
C SER A 75 -7.30 4.02 -3.26
N CYS A 76 -6.30 3.88 -2.39
CA CYS A 76 -4.92 4.30 -2.68
C CYS A 76 -4.35 3.73 -4.01
N GLY A 77 -4.63 2.47 -4.33
CA GLY A 77 -4.17 1.83 -5.55
C GLY A 77 -4.85 2.40 -6.81
N THR A 78 -6.18 2.53 -6.80
CA THR A 78 -6.94 3.04 -7.95
C THR A 78 -6.72 4.55 -8.15
N VAL A 79 -6.58 5.31 -7.07
CA VAL A 79 -6.23 6.74 -7.10
C VAL A 79 -4.83 6.94 -7.69
N MET A 80 -3.85 6.11 -7.33
CA MET A 80 -2.52 6.14 -7.95
C MET A 80 -2.60 5.90 -9.45
N MET A 81 -3.34 4.86 -9.89
CA MET A 81 -3.52 4.58 -11.31
C MET A 81 -4.18 5.74 -12.06
N ALA A 82 -5.29 6.27 -11.52
CA ALA A 82 -6.00 7.40 -12.11
C ALA A 82 -5.10 8.63 -12.25
N ALA A 83 -4.38 9.00 -11.19
CA ALA A 83 -3.46 10.14 -11.22
C ALA A 83 -2.32 9.93 -12.22
N THR A 84 -1.75 8.72 -12.28
CA THR A 84 -0.64 8.39 -13.20
C THR A 84 -1.11 8.42 -14.66
N ILE A 85 -2.31 7.91 -14.95
CA ILE A 85 -2.88 7.98 -16.30
C ILE A 85 -3.11 9.44 -16.71
N ILE A 86 -3.74 10.25 -15.84
CA ILE A 86 -3.99 11.67 -16.12
C ILE A 86 -2.67 12.43 -16.35
N GLY A 87 -1.67 12.23 -15.49
CA GLY A 87 -0.35 12.86 -15.65
C GLY A 87 0.41 12.37 -16.88
N GLY A 88 0.33 11.07 -17.18
CA GLY A 88 0.91 10.47 -18.37
C GLY A 88 0.28 11.01 -19.66
N THR A 89 -1.04 11.20 -19.68
CA THR A 89 -1.76 11.86 -20.77
C THR A 89 -1.39 13.33 -20.88
N ALA A 90 -1.26 14.05 -19.76
CA ALA A 90 -0.81 15.45 -19.79
C ALA A 90 0.58 15.59 -20.42
N TYR A 91 1.52 14.71 -20.06
CA TYR A 91 2.86 14.71 -20.65
C TYR A 91 2.86 14.26 -22.11
N LYS A 92 2.27 13.10 -22.43
CA LYS A 92 2.41 12.45 -23.73
C LYS A 92 1.44 12.98 -24.79
N THR A 93 0.23 13.34 -24.39
CA THR A 93 -0.85 13.74 -25.32
C THR A 93 -1.03 15.25 -25.35
N TRP A 94 -1.05 15.92 -24.19
CA TRP A 94 -1.20 17.38 -24.14
C TRP A 94 0.13 18.12 -24.32
N GLY A 95 1.26 17.40 -24.29
CA GLY A 95 2.60 17.97 -24.49
C GLY A 95 3.06 18.88 -23.35
N TRP A 96 2.50 18.72 -22.15
CA TRP A 96 2.91 19.50 -20.99
C TRP A 96 4.36 19.16 -20.58
N PRO A 97 5.11 20.13 -20.05
CA PRO A 97 6.44 19.85 -19.54
C PRO A 97 6.35 18.90 -18.33
N MET A 98 7.36 18.04 -18.16
CA MET A 98 7.39 16.98 -17.14
C MET A 98 7.04 17.47 -15.74
N TRP A 99 7.59 18.62 -15.32
CA TRP A 99 7.35 19.18 -13.99
C TRP A 99 5.86 19.53 -13.76
N LEU A 100 5.16 20.00 -14.80
CA LEU A 100 3.75 20.37 -14.70
C LEU A 100 2.87 19.12 -14.65
N SER A 101 3.22 18.07 -15.39
CA SER A 101 2.54 16.77 -15.31
C SER A 101 2.71 16.13 -13.93
N LEU A 102 3.90 16.24 -13.32
CA LEU A 102 4.13 15.78 -11.94
C LEU A 102 3.31 16.57 -10.92
N LEU A 103 3.19 17.88 -11.08
CA LEU A 103 2.31 18.71 -10.23
C LEU A 103 0.84 18.29 -10.38
N LEU A 104 0.39 17.97 -11.60
CA LEU A 104 -0.96 17.49 -11.84
C LEU A 104 -1.23 16.16 -11.13
N ILE A 105 -0.27 15.22 -11.16
CA ILE A 105 -0.36 13.95 -10.43
C ILE A 105 -0.55 14.21 -8.93
N LEU A 106 0.28 15.08 -8.34
CA LEU A 106 0.18 15.43 -6.92
C LEU A 106 -1.16 16.08 -6.58
N LEU A 107 -1.66 16.99 -7.42
CA LEU A 107 -2.94 17.66 -7.22
C LEU A 107 -4.10 16.66 -7.26
N VAL A 108 -4.12 15.75 -8.24
CA VAL A 108 -5.18 14.74 -8.37
C VAL A 108 -5.18 13.80 -7.17
N SER A 109 -4.03 13.19 -6.83
CA SER A 109 -3.93 12.26 -5.71
C SER A 109 -4.27 12.93 -4.36
N THR A 110 -3.80 14.15 -4.14
CA THR A 110 -4.09 14.91 -2.90
C THR A 110 -5.57 15.26 -2.80
N SER A 111 -6.22 15.60 -3.93
CA SER A 111 -7.65 15.92 -3.96
C SER A 111 -8.51 14.71 -3.54
N PHE A 112 -8.17 13.51 -4.02
CA PHE A 112 -8.85 12.27 -3.58
C PHE A 112 -8.59 11.95 -2.11
N GLY A 113 -7.35 12.11 -1.63
CA GLY A 113 -7.02 11.93 -0.22
C GLY A 113 -7.77 12.92 0.68
N LEU A 114 -7.85 14.19 0.27
CA LEU A 114 -8.61 15.23 0.96
C LEU A 114 -10.10 14.91 0.97
N PHE A 115 -10.65 14.48 -0.17
CA PHE A 115 -12.05 14.07 -0.28
C PHE A 115 -12.38 12.95 0.72
N ASN A 116 -11.59 11.87 0.74
CA ASN A 116 -11.72 10.80 1.73
C ASN A 116 -11.60 11.32 3.17
N GLY A 117 -10.62 12.20 3.43
CA GLY A 117 -10.42 12.81 4.74
C GLY A 117 -11.62 13.63 5.21
N ILE A 118 -12.26 14.39 4.32
CA ILE A 118 -13.48 15.15 4.62
C ILE A 118 -14.67 14.22 4.87
N LEU A 119 -14.85 13.19 4.04
CA LEU A 119 -15.92 12.19 4.21
C LEU A 119 -15.84 11.52 5.59
N VAL A 120 -14.64 11.17 6.03
CA VAL A 120 -14.44 10.52 7.33
C VAL A 120 -14.53 11.50 8.49
N SER A 121 -13.83 12.64 8.43
CA SER A 121 -13.70 13.57 9.56
C SER A 121 -14.93 14.45 9.79
N ARG A 122 -15.59 14.92 8.71
CA ARG A 122 -16.71 15.87 8.79
C ARG A 122 -18.05 15.19 8.65
N LEU A 123 -18.17 14.29 7.67
CA LEU A 123 -19.41 13.56 7.38
C LEU A 123 -19.56 12.29 8.23
N LYS A 124 -18.53 11.93 9.00
CA LYS A 124 -18.53 10.78 9.93
C LYS A 124 -18.89 9.45 9.25
N LEU A 125 -18.54 9.32 7.97
CA LEU A 125 -18.73 8.06 7.25
C LEU A 125 -17.69 7.04 7.73
N PRO A 126 -18.06 5.75 7.84
CA PRO A 126 -17.09 4.69 8.08
C PRO A 126 -15.98 4.71 7.00
N PRO A 127 -14.69 4.68 7.38
CA PRO A 127 -13.56 4.81 6.43
C PRO A 127 -13.60 3.81 5.27
N PHE A 128 -14.03 2.59 5.55
CA PHE A 128 -14.20 1.56 4.53
C PHE A 128 -15.20 1.97 3.43
N ILE A 129 -16.35 2.55 3.80
CA ILE A 129 -17.39 2.96 2.85
C ILE A 129 -16.92 4.17 2.04
N ALA A 130 -16.33 5.15 2.70
CA ALA A 130 -15.81 6.35 2.05
C ALA A 130 -14.75 5.98 0.99
N THR A 131 -13.78 5.14 1.36
CA THR A 131 -12.68 4.77 0.48
C THR A 131 -13.11 3.76 -0.59
N LEU A 132 -14.08 2.88 -0.35
CA LEU A 132 -14.71 2.08 -1.41
C LEU A 132 -15.43 2.95 -2.46
N GLY A 133 -16.18 3.96 -2.03
CA GLY A 133 -16.85 4.88 -2.95
C GLY A 133 -15.84 5.61 -3.83
N THR A 134 -14.77 6.13 -3.21
CA THR A 134 -13.68 6.79 -3.94
C THR A 134 -12.90 5.83 -4.83
N MET A 135 -12.73 4.57 -4.43
CA MET A 135 -12.14 3.53 -5.27
C MET A 135 -12.94 3.37 -6.56
N MET A 136 -14.28 3.29 -6.49
CA MET A 136 -15.13 3.18 -7.68
C MET A 136 -15.07 4.43 -8.56
N ILE A 137 -15.03 5.63 -7.96
CA ILE A 137 -14.90 6.89 -8.71
C ILE A 137 -13.56 6.93 -9.45
N SER A 138 -12.46 6.58 -8.78
CA SER A 138 -11.12 6.61 -9.36
C SER A 138 -10.86 5.49 -10.37
N LEU A 139 -11.54 4.34 -10.23
CA LEU A 139 -11.55 3.28 -11.25
C LEU A 139 -12.20 3.78 -12.55
N GLY A 140 -13.20 4.66 -12.44
CA GLY A 140 -13.94 5.18 -13.58
C GLY A 140 -14.66 4.07 -14.35
N THR A 141 -14.67 4.16 -15.67
CA THR A 141 -15.27 3.15 -16.57
C THR A 141 -14.31 2.03 -16.96
N GLY A 142 -13.09 2.01 -16.40
CA GLY A 142 -12.10 0.97 -16.67
C GLY A 142 -12.34 -0.23 -15.76
N SER A 143 -13.20 -1.16 -16.18
CA SER A 143 -13.31 -2.50 -15.58
C SER A 143 -12.16 -3.40 -16.03
#